data_AF-A0A128A441-F1
#
_entry.id   AF-A0A128A441-F1
#
_cell.length_a   1.000
_cell.length_b   1.000
_cell.length_c   1.000
_cell.angle_alpha   90.00
_cell.angle_beta   90.00
_cell.angle_gamma   90.00
#
_symmetry.space_group_name_H-M   'P 1'
#
loop_
_entity.id
_entity.type
_entity.pdbx_description
1 polymer ?
#
loop_
_entity_poly.entity_id
_entity_poly.type
_entity_poly.pdbx_seq_one_letter_code
_entity_poly.pdbx_strand_id
1 'polypeptide(L)'
;MRCKGVCYRFAAKKPLGGFRFAAGQRPCSVCGIFVDSLSLGVRCPCCNNKLRLNSRNAKSRKNRFTLHRLQILEKTSNLIKSIDSTIAEPDQVITAKLVLNK
;
A
#
# COMPACT_ATOMS: atom_id res chain seq x y z
N MET A 1 -22.75 -5.54 -17.79
CA MET A 1 -22.99 -6.95 -17.38
C MET A 1 -23.62 -7.00 -15.99
N ARG A 2 -24.63 -7.86 -15.79
CA ARG A 2 -25.33 -8.05 -14.51
C ARG A 2 -24.61 -9.06 -13.61
N CYS A 3 -24.93 -9.06 -12.31
CA CYS A 3 -24.43 -10.05 -11.36
C CYS A 3 -25.04 -11.44 -11.65
N LYS A 4 -24.20 -12.49 -11.64
CA LYS A 4 -24.59 -13.90 -11.79
C LYS A 4 -24.65 -14.68 -10.47
N GLY A 5 -24.44 -14.04 -9.31
CA GLY A 5 -24.47 -14.67 -7.99
C GLY A 5 -23.24 -15.51 -7.59
N VAL A 6 -22.42 -16.02 -8.52
CA VAL A 6 -21.26 -16.88 -8.18
C VAL A 6 -20.16 -16.20 -7.34
N CYS A 7 -20.17 -14.87 -7.24
CA CYS A 7 -19.16 -14.11 -6.51
C CYS A 7 -19.15 -14.41 -5.00
N TYR A 8 -20.27 -14.86 -4.41
CA TYR A 8 -20.33 -15.13 -2.96
C TYR A 8 -19.34 -16.20 -2.48
N ARG A 9 -18.94 -17.13 -3.36
CA ARG A 9 -17.91 -18.14 -3.07
C ARG A 9 -16.52 -17.53 -2.87
N PHE A 10 -16.29 -16.34 -3.43
CA PHE A 10 -15.04 -15.59 -3.35
C PHE A 10 -15.14 -14.41 -2.39
N ALA A 11 -16.20 -14.35 -1.57
CA ALA A 11 -16.40 -13.24 -0.64
C ALA A 11 -15.32 -13.25 0.45
N ALA A 12 -14.58 -12.15 0.53
CA ALA A 12 -13.53 -11.98 1.51
C ALA A 12 -14.11 -11.72 2.91
N LYS A 13 -13.60 -12.44 3.89
CA LYS A 13 -13.93 -12.23 5.31
C LYS A 13 -13.46 -10.85 5.75
N LYS A 14 -14.20 -10.21 6.66
CA LYS A 14 -13.79 -8.93 7.23
C LYS A 14 -12.49 -9.16 8.03
N PRO A 15 -11.43 -8.36 7.82
CA PRO A 15 -10.20 -8.50 8.59
C PRO A 15 -10.46 -8.17 10.08
N LEU A 16 -9.82 -8.94 10.98
CA LEU A 16 -9.82 -8.72 12.42
C LEU A 16 -8.84 -7.58 12.72
N GLY A 17 -9.37 -6.35 12.74
CA GLY A 17 -8.56 -5.13 12.85
C GLY A 17 -8.12 -4.59 11.48
N GLY A 18 -8.08 -3.25 11.35
CA GLY A 18 -7.66 -2.56 10.13
C GLY A 18 -8.77 -2.34 9.08
N PHE A 19 -8.38 -1.79 7.92
CA PHE A 19 -9.29 -1.41 6.84
C PHE A 19 -9.24 -2.42 5.68
N ARG A 20 -10.41 -2.82 5.16
CA ARG A 20 -10.53 -3.76 4.02
C ARG A 20 -9.64 -3.39 2.82
N PHE A 21 -9.59 -2.11 2.46
CA PHE A 21 -8.77 -1.64 1.33
C PHE A 21 -7.26 -1.75 1.56
N ALA A 22 -6.81 -1.70 2.82
CA ALA A 22 -5.40 -1.91 3.19
C ALA A 22 -5.05 -3.40 3.13
N ALA A 23 -5.99 -4.27 3.53
CA ALA A 23 -5.86 -5.72 3.41
C ALA A 23 -5.99 -6.26 1.96
N GLY A 24 -5.99 -5.40 0.93
CA GLY A 24 -6.11 -5.83 -0.47
C GLY A 24 -7.53 -6.26 -0.89
N GLN A 25 -8.53 -6.12 -0.02
CA GLN A 25 -9.92 -6.40 -0.36
C GLN A 25 -10.54 -5.27 -1.16
N ARG A 26 -11.15 -5.59 -2.30
CA ARG A 26 -11.80 -4.62 -3.17
C ARG A 26 -13.25 -5.01 -3.43
N PRO A 27 -14.19 -4.06 -3.37
CA PRO A 27 -15.58 -4.35 -3.67
C PRO A 27 -15.89 -4.24 -5.17
N CYS A 28 -16.77 -5.10 -5.66
CA CYS A 28 -17.32 -4.97 -7.01
C CYS A 28 -18.36 -3.82 -7.07
N SER A 29 -18.34 -3.01 -8.13
CA SER A 29 -19.34 -1.94 -8.32
C SER A 29 -20.76 -2.49 -8.51
N VAL A 30 -20.88 -3.64 -9.18
CA VAL A 30 -22.17 -4.25 -9.55
C VAL A 30 -22.63 -5.26 -8.51
N CYS A 31 -21.75 -6.17 -8.08
CA CYS A 31 -22.13 -7.22 -7.11
C CYS A 31 -22.14 -6.73 -5.66
N GLY A 32 -21.49 -5.60 -5.35
CA GLY A 32 -21.44 -5.05 -3.98
C GLY A 32 -20.57 -5.81 -2.97
N ILE A 33 -20.17 -7.04 -3.26
CA ILE A 33 -19.33 -7.84 -2.36
C ILE A 33 -17.86 -7.43 -2.40
N PHE A 34 -17.14 -7.68 -1.32
CA PHE A 34 -15.68 -7.58 -1.23
C PHE A 34 -15.03 -8.91 -1.58
N VAL A 35 -14.00 -8.86 -2.42
CA VAL A 35 -13.17 -10.02 -2.77
C VAL A 35 -11.70 -9.65 -2.57
N ASP A 36 -10.86 -10.65 -2.35
CA ASP A 36 -9.41 -10.46 -2.26
C ASP A 36 -8.84 -10.23 -3.66
N SER A 37 -8.51 -8.97 -3.96
CA SER A 37 -8.01 -8.58 -5.30
C SER A 37 -6.60 -9.06 -5.58
N LEU A 38 -5.86 -9.45 -4.53
CA LEU A 38 -4.49 -9.95 -4.69
C LEU A 38 -4.48 -11.39 -5.21
N SER A 39 -5.48 -12.20 -4.88
CA SER A 39 -5.62 -13.58 -5.36
C SER A 39 -6.47 -13.70 -6.63
N LEU A 40 -7.56 -12.93 -6.75
CA LEU A 40 -8.45 -12.97 -7.92
C LEU A 40 -8.07 -12.00 -9.05
N GLY A 41 -7.18 -11.04 -8.78
CA GLY A 41 -6.89 -9.93 -9.68
C GLY A 41 -7.92 -8.80 -9.63
N VAL A 42 -7.93 -7.96 -10.68
CA VAL A 42 -8.61 -6.65 -10.67
C VAL A 42 -10.06 -6.70 -11.18
N ARG A 43 -10.57 -7.86 -11.60
CA ARG A 43 -11.93 -8.03 -12.13
C ARG A 43 -12.74 -9.00 -11.29
N CYS A 44 -14.04 -8.75 -11.22
CA CYS A 44 -14.95 -9.63 -10.51
C CYS A 44 -15.18 -10.93 -11.32
N PRO A 45 -15.01 -12.12 -10.73
CA PRO A 45 -15.23 -13.39 -11.43
C PRO A 45 -16.69 -13.64 -11.84
N CYS A 46 -17.62 -12.86 -11.28
CA CYS A 46 -19.06 -13.04 -11.50
C CYS A 46 -19.61 -12.18 -12.63
N CYS A 47 -19.33 -10.88 -12.61
CA CYS A 47 -19.88 -9.92 -13.58
C CYS A 47 -18.81 -9.31 -14.49
N ASN A 48 -17.55 -9.73 -14.36
CA ASN A 48 -16.37 -9.25 -15.09
C ASN A 48 -16.09 -7.74 -14.99
N ASN A 49 -16.81 -7.01 -14.11
CA ASN A 49 -16.54 -5.60 -13.88
C ASN A 49 -15.25 -5.41 -13.08
N LYS A 50 -14.56 -4.31 -13.37
CA LYS A 50 -13.37 -3.89 -12.62
C LYS A 50 -13.73 -3.62 -11.16
N LEU A 51 -12.94 -4.16 -10.24
CA LEU A 51 -13.10 -3.94 -8.81
C LEU A 51 -12.77 -2.49 -8.47
N ARG A 52 -13.52 -1.91 -7.52
CA ARG A 52 -13.31 -0.51 -7.16
C ARG A 52 -12.01 -0.35 -6.41
N LEU A 53 -11.18 0.58 -6.89
CA LEU A 53 -9.96 0.91 -6.18
C LEU A 53 -10.27 1.66 -4.89
N ASN A 54 -11.27 2.54 -4.89
CA ASN A 54 -11.57 3.40 -3.75
C ASN A 54 -12.98 3.18 -3.21
N SER A 55 -13.16 3.52 -1.93
CA SER A 55 -14.49 3.63 -1.33
C SER A 55 -15.29 4.75 -2.01
N ARG A 56 -16.62 4.62 -2.06
CA ARG A 56 -17.50 5.70 -2.54
C ARG A 56 -17.56 6.85 -1.55
N ASN A 57 -17.44 6.55 -0.25
CA ASN A 57 -17.48 7.54 0.81
C ASN A 57 -16.16 8.33 0.85
N ALA A 58 -16.25 9.64 0.65
CA ALA A 58 -15.11 10.55 0.65
C ALA A 58 -14.29 10.48 1.96
N LYS A 59 -14.94 10.33 3.12
CA LYS A 59 -14.27 10.17 4.42
C LYS A 59 -13.41 8.91 4.45
N SER A 60 -13.94 7.81 3.93
CA SER A 60 -13.23 6.52 3.84
C SER A 60 -12.08 6.54 2.83
N ARG A 61 -12.12 7.41 1.81
CA ARG A 61 -11.01 7.57 0.85
C ARG A 61 -9.76 8.17 1.51
N LYS A 62 -9.94 9.14 2.42
CA LYS A 62 -8.82 9.77 3.16
C LYS A 62 -8.09 8.77 4.06
N ASN A 63 -8.84 7.86 4.68
CA ASN A 63 -8.29 6.84 5.60
C ASN A 63 -7.71 5.61 4.90
N ARG A 64 -7.67 5.59 3.57
CA ARG A 64 -7.22 4.43 2.79
C ARG A 64 -5.70 4.26 2.78
N PHE A 65 -4.97 5.37 2.89
CA PHE A 65 -3.51 5.41 2.74
C PHE A 65 -2.79 5.86 4.00
N THR A 66 -3.49 6.39 5.02
CA THR A 66 -2.86 6.89 6.24
C THR A 66 -2.04 5.80 6.93
N LEU A 67 -2.58 4.59 7.13
CA LEU A 67 -1.79 3.54 7.78
C LEU A 67 -0.59 3.06 6.95
N HIS A 68 -0.76 2.77 5.66
CA HIS A 68 0.35 2.25 4.85
C HIS A 68 1.43 3.30 4.58
N ARG A 69 1.04 4.56 4.35
CA ARG A 69 2.00 5.66 4.14
C ARG A 69 2.72 6.02 5.44
N LEU A 70 2.03 6.04 6.58
CA LEU A 70 2.68 6.27 7.89
C LEU A 70 3.63 5.11 8.24
N GLN A 71 3.25 3.85 7.97
CA GLN A 71 4.14 2.70 8.16
C GLN A 71 5.38 2.75 7.26
N ILE A 72 5.24 3.19 6.00
CA ILE A 72 6.40 3.40 5.12
C ILE A 72 7.28 4.51 5.71
N LEU A 73 6.70 5.64 6.11
CA LEU A 73 7.45 6.77 6.66
C LEU A 73 8.20 6.39 7.95
N GLU A 74 7.56 5.66 8.86
CA GLU A 74 8.20 5.12 10.07
C GLU A 74 9.33 4.16 9.71
N LYS A 75 9.09 3.19 8.83
CA LYS A 75 10.12 2.25 8.38
C LYS A 75 11.31 2.95 7.73
N THR A 76 11.06 3.95 6.88
CA THR A 76 12.14 4.75 6.28
C THR A 76 12.89 5.55 7.32
N SER A 77 12.21 6.12 8.33
CA SER A 77 12.88 6.89 9.38
C SER A 77 13.77 6.02 10.28
N ASN A 78 13.34 4.79 10.58
CA ASN A 78 14.12 3.84 11.37
C ASN A 78 15.33 3.33 10.57
N LEU A 79 15.17 3.12 9.26
CA LEU A 79 16.28 2.75 8.38
C LEU A 79 17.32 3.89 8.28
N ILE A 80 16.90 5.14 8.11
CA ILE A 80 17.81 6.30 8.09
C ILE A 80 18.61 6.40 9.38
N LYS A 81 17.95 6.28 10.55
CA LYS A 81 18.63 6.28 11.86
C LYS A 81 19.67 5.16 12.01
N SER A 82 19.41 4.00 11.41
CA SER A 82 20.39 2.89 11.42
C SER A 82 21.59 3.12 10.50
N ILE A 83 21.42 3.93 9.45
CA ILE A 83 22.51 4.33 8.55
C ILE A 83 23.37 5.42 9.20
N ASP A 84 22.75 6.38 9.89
CA ASP A 84 23.47 7.45 10.59
C ASP A 84 24.40 6.90 11.69
N SER A 85 24.00 5.82 12.37
CA SER A 85 24.86 5.12 13.34
C SER A 85 26.07 4.41 12.72
N THR A 86 26.08 4.18 11.40
CA THR A 86 27.22 3.61 10.67
C THR A 86 28.14 4.66 10.04
N ILE A 87 27.73 5.93 9.99
CA ILE A 87 28.50 7.05 9.41
C ILE A 87 29.17 7.90 10.52
N ALA A 88 29.09 7.46 11.78
CA ALA A 88 29.80 8.10 12.89
C ALA A 88 31.28 7.64 12.98
N GLU A 89 32.07 7.88 11.93
CA GLU A 89 33.51 8.14 12.03
C GLU A 89 33.90 9.24 11.01
N PRO A 90 34.74 10.21 11.39
CA PRO A 90 34.75 11.55 10.82
C PRO A 90 35.40 11.64 9.43
N ASP A 91 34.92 12.62 8.68
CA ASP A 91 35.50 13.17 7.45
C ASP A 91 37.03 13.31 7.51
N GLN A 92 37.77 12.45 6.82
CA GLN A 92 39.19 12.68 6.50
C GLN A 92 39.60 12.17 5.11
N VAL A 93 38.93 12.57 4.01
CA VAL A 93 39.56 12.38 2.68
C VAL A 93 39.31 13.51 1.66
N ILE A 94 38.32 14.40 1.80
CA ILE A 94 37.95 15.27 0.65
C ILE A 94 38.56 16.69 0.66
N THR A 95 39.11 17.20 1.78
CA THR A 95 39.69 18.56 1.80
C THR A 95 41.19 18.59 2.10
N ALA A 96 42.01 17.97 1.27
CA ALA A 96 43.44 18.31 1.17
C ALA A 96 44.10 17.72 -0.09
N LYS A 97 43.73 18.20 -1.29
CA LYS A 97 44.55 18.05 -2.50
C LYS A 97 44.15 19.08 -3.57
N LEU A 98 44.26 20.37 -3.22
CA LEU A 98 44.28 21.48 -4.17
C LEU A 98 45.44 22.47 -3.91
N VAL A 99 46.55 22.01 -3.31
CA VAL A 99 47.80 22.78 -3.28
C VAL A 99 48.98 21.85 -3.56
N LEU A 100 49.11 21.44 -4.81
CA LEU A 100 50.38 21.04 -5.43
C LEU A 100 50.26 21.39 -6.90
N ASN A 101 50.59 22.64 -7.23
CA ASN A 101 51.11 23.05 -8.54
C ASN A 101 51.62 24.50 -8.43
N LYS A 102 52.78 24.63 -7.80
CA LYS A 102 53.90 25.48 -8.24
C LYS A 102 55.15 25.12 -7.46
#